data_AF-A0A9X9M8D5-F1
#
_entry.id   AF-A0A9X9M8D5-F1
#
_cell.length_a   1.000
_cell.length_b   1.000
_cell.length_c   1.000
_cell.angle_alpha   90.00
_cell.angle_beta   90.00
_cell.angle_gamma   90.00
#
_symmetry.space_group_name_H-M   'P 1'
#
loop_
_entity.id
_entity.type
_entity.pdbx_description
1 polymer ?
#
loop_
_entity_poly.entity_id
_entity_poly.type
_entity_poly.pdbx_seq_one_letter_code
_entity_poly.pdbx_strand_id
1 'polypeptide(L)' 'MKSGYMAEFETTVDHSAEKIVVNLTGRLNKCGIINSRFDVKLKDQEKWQNKLLLSHQFGRSKMKTKRRKLLGFFF' A
#
# COMPACT_ATOMS: atom_id res chain seq x y z
N MET A 1 9.02 -10.71 -1.12
CA MET A 1 7.58 -10.38 -1.11
C MET A 1 7.04 -10.69 0.28
N LYS A 2 6.58 -9.69 1.06
CA LYS A 2 6.41 -9.81 2.52
C LYS A 2 4.95 -9.84 3.03
N SER A 3 3.96 -9.87 2.15
CA SER A 3 2.54 -9.79 2.54
C SER A 3 1.62 -10.84 1.90
N GLY A 4 2.12 -11.71 1.01
CA GLY A 4 1.35 -12.84 0.47
C GLY A 4 0.19 -12.48 -0.48
N TYR A 5 -0.04 -11.20 -0.77
CA TYR A 5 -1.12 -10.73 -1.66
C TYR A 5 -0.76 -10.80 -3.15
N MET A 6 0.52 -10.92 -3.50
CA MET A 6 1.04 -11.00 -4.86
C MET A 6 1.83 -12.30 -5.00
N ALA A 7 1.60 -13.05 -6.08
CA ALA A 7 2.26 -14.33 -6.35
C ALA A 7 3.57 -14.13 -7.11
N GLU A 8 3.48 -13.65 -8.35
CA GLU A 8 4.61 -13.43 -9.25
C GLU A 8 4.36 -12.14 -10.02
N PHE A 9 5.44 -11.43 -10.37
CA PHE A 9 5.35 -10.28 -11.26
C PHE A 9 6.42 -10.40 -12.33
N GLU A 10 6.02 -10.09 -13.56
CA GLU A 10 6.92 -9.99 -14.70
C GLU A 10 6.96 -8.53 -15.12
N THR A 11 8.16 -8.08 -15.47
CA THR A 11 8.39 -6.73 -15.96
C THR A 11 8.82 -6.81 -17.41
N THR A 12 7.97 -6.31 -18.31
CA THR A 12 8.25 -6.24 -19.74
C THR A 12 8.60 -4.81 -20.09
N VAL A 13 9.72 -4.61 -20.78
CA VAL A 13 10.16 -3.28 -21.21
C VAL A 13 9.65 -3.02 -22.62
N ASP A 14 8.73 -2.06 -22.76
CA ASP A 14 8.40 -1.50 -24.08
C ASP A 14 9.24 -0.23 -24.33
N HIS A 15 9.38 0.14 -25.60
CA HIS A 15 10.11 1.35 -26.03
C HIS A 15 9.65 2.65 -25.36
N SER A 16 8.42 2.71 -24.84
CA SER A 16 7.80 3.93 -24.29
C SER A 16 7.66 3.91 -22.76
N ALA A 17 7.54 2.73 -22.15
CA ALA A 17 7.35 2.56 -20.71
C ALA A 17 7.57 1.10 -20.29
N GLU A 18 8.01 0.93 -19.06
CA GLU A 18 8.07 -0.38 -18.41
C GLU A 18 6.65 -0.82 -18.01
N LYS A 19 6.21 -1.96 -18.50
CA LYS A 19 4.94 -2.60 -18.13
C LYS A 19 5.20 -3.66 -17.07
N ILE A 20 4.34 -3.69 -16.06
CA ILE A 20 4.42 -4.68 -14.98
C ILE A 20 3.14 -5.52 -15.04
N VAL A 21 3.30 -6.81 -15.32
CA VAL A 21 2.23 -7.80 -15.25
C VAL A 21 2.33 -8.48 -13.89
N VAL A 22 1.23 -8.48 -13.13
CA VAL A 22 1.21 -9.03 -11.76
C VAL A 22 0.18 -10.14 -11.66
N ASN A 23 0.60 -11.30 -11.18
CA ASN A 23 -0.31 -12.38 -10.81
C ASN A 23 -0.72 -12.24 -9.33
N LEU A 24 -2.04 -12.19 -9.08
CA LEU A 24 -2.61 -12.00 -7.75
C LEU A 24 -3.03 -13.35 -7.14
N THR A 25 -2.81 -13.53 -5.84
CA THR A 25 -3.21 -14.76 -5.10
C THR A 25 -4.70 -14.81 -4.75
N GLY A 26 -5.50 -13.82 -5.17
CA GLY A 26 -6.93 -13.71 -4.87
C GLY A 26 -7.27 -13.27 -3.43
N ARG A 27 -6.28 -12.91 -2.61
CA ARG A 27 -6.45 -12.46 -1.21
C ARG A 27 -6.51 -10.95 -1.02
N LEU A 28 -6.50 -10.19 -2.12
CA LEU A 28 -6.50 -8.72 -2.10
C LEU A 28 -7.95 -8.24 -2.09
N ASN A 29 -8.37 -7.56 -1.03
CA ASN A 29 -9.73 -7.04 -0.93
C ASN A 29 -9.81 -5.66 -1.55
N LYS A 30 -8.93 -4.75 -1.12
CA LYS A 30 -8.89 -3.38 -1.65
C LYS A 30 -7.49 -2.81 -1.52
N CYS A 31 -6.95 -2.32 -2.63
CA CYS A 31 -5.71 -1.55 -2.65
C CYS A 31 -5.99 -0.16 -3.22
N GLY A 32 -5.43 0.86 -2.56
CA GLY A 32 -5.65 2.25 -2.94
C GLY A 32 -4.59 3.16 -2.36
N ILE A 33 -4.37 4.28 -3.03
CA ILE A 33 -3.41 5.31 -2.64
C ILE A 33 -4.18 6.50 -2.09
N ILE A 34 -3.70 7.03 -0.96
CA ILE A 34 -4.17 8.31 -0.43
C ILE A 34 -3.43 9.39 -1.21
N ASN A 35 -4.16 10.11 -2.05
CA ASN A 35 -3.63 11.27 -2.75
C ASN A 35 -3.62 12.48 -1.81
N SER A 36 -2.57 13.29 -1.88
CA SER A 36 -2.04 14.18 -0.84
C SER A 36 -1.27 13.45 0.28
N ARG A 37 0.06 13.61 0.24
CA ARG A 37 0.97 13.07 1.25
C ARG A 37 0.94 13.97 2.49
N PHE A 38 -0.01 13.71 3.39
CA PHE A 38 -0.12 14.40 4.68
C PHE A 38 1.06 14.07 5.60
N ASP A 39 1.56 15.08 6.31
CA ASP A 39 2.54 14.90 7.36
C ASP A 39 1.81 14.40 8.62
N VAL A 40 2.07 13.15 9.00
CA VAL A 40 1.41 12.48 10.13
C VAL A 40 2.38 12.39 11.31
N LYS A 41 1.98 12.87 12.49
CA LYS A 41 2.78 12.71 13.72
C LYS A 41 2.59 11.27 14.24
N LEU A 42 3.56 10.78 15.02
CA LEU A 42 3.48 9.43 15.62
C LEU A 42 2.21 9.25 16.48
N LYS A 43 1.79 10.31 17.20
CA LYS A 43 0.58 10.32 18.03
C LYS A 43 -0.72 10.14 17.22
N ASP A 44 -0.72 10.54 15.94
CA ASP A 44 -1.89 10.46 15.09
C ASP A 44 -1.98 9.13 14.32
N GLN A 45 -0.96 8.26 14.41
CA GLN A 45 -0.91 7.02 13.63
C GLN A 45 -2.08 6.08 13.93
N GLU A 46 -2.46 5.94 15.19
CA GLU A 46 -3.58 5.10 15.62
C GLU A 46 -4.91 5.62 15.07
N LYS A 47 -5.12 6.94 15.10
CA LYS A 47 -6.29 7.59 14.50
C LYS A 47 -6.39 7.31 13.00
N TRP A 48 -5.27 7.33 12.28
CA TRP A 48 -5.23 7.03 10.85
C TRP A 48 -5.40 5.53 10.58
N GLN A 49 -4.87 4.65 11.43
CA GLN A 49 -5.11 3.21 11.33
C GLN A 49 -6.61 2.90 11.47
N ASN A 50 -7.29 3.47 12.46
CA ASN A 50 -8.71 3.20 12.69
C ASN A 50 -9.63 3.76 11.59
N LYS A 51 -9.21 4.86 10.95
CA LYS A 51 -9.97 5.45 9.83
C LYS A 51 -9.83 4.67 8.54
N LEU A 52 -8.68 4.06 8.34
CA LEU A 52 -8.36 3.42 7.07
C LEU A 52 -8.61 1.92 7.12
N LEU A 53 -8.24 1.26 8.22
CA LEU A 53 -8.30 -0.20 8.37
C LEU A 53 -9.69 -0.62 8.82
N LEU A 54 -10.21 -1.68 8.18
CA LEU A 54 -11.47 -2.30 8.60
C LEU A 54 -11.33 -2.99 9.97
N SER A 55 -10.12 -3.38 10.38
CA SER A 55 -9.82 -3.91 11.71
C SER A 55 -8.34 -3.73 12.08
N HIS A 56 -7.99 -3.82 13.37
CA HIS A 56 -6.59 -3.83 13.83
C HIS A 56 -5.84 -5.12 13.45
N GLN A 57 -6.56 -6.22 13.23
CA GLN A 57 -5.99 -7.54 12.94
C GLN A 57 -5.68 -7.73 11.44
N PHE A 58 -6.32 -6.96 10.56
CA PHE A 58 -6.23 -7.11 9.11
C PHE A 58 -5.98 -5.79 8.39
N GLY A 59 -5.20 -5.87 7.31
CA GLY A 59 -4.80 -4.75 6.48
C GLY A 59 -3.46 -4.14 6.91
N ARG A 60 -2.74 -3.53 5.98
CA ARG A 60 -1.42 -2.94 6.23
C ARG A 60 -1.34 -1.57 5.59
N SER A 61 -1.08 -0.54 6.39
CA SER A 61 -0.76 0.79 5.89
C SER A 61 0.75 0.93 5.65
N LYS A 62 1.13 1.68 4.60
CA LYS A 62 2.52 2.06 4.34
C LYS A 62 2.71 3.54 4.62
N MET A 63 3.87 3.89 5.17
CA MET A 63 4.22 5.28 5.49
C MET A 63 5.66 5.53 5.05
N LYS A 64 5.95 6.71 4.51
CA LYS A 64 7.33 7.14 4.19
C LYS A 64 7.93 7.85 5.40
N THR A 65 9.00 7.29 5.95
CA THR A 65 9.65 7.74 7.20
C THR A 65 10.35 9.09 7.08
N LYS A 66 10.97 9.41 5.94
CA LYS A 66 11.79 10.63 5.77
C LYS A 66 11.03 11.96 5.90
N ARG A 67 9.71 11.97 5.71
CA ARG A 67 8.84 13.13 5.96
C ARG A 67 7.55 12.76 6.72
N ARG A 68 7.48 11.56 7.32
CA ARG A 68 6.27 10.96 7.91
C ARG A 68 5.02 11.17 7.05
N LYS A 69 5.20 10.95 5.75
CA LYS A 69 4.16 11.13 4.74
C LYS A 69 3.37 9.85 4.62
N LEU A 70 2.07 9.92 4.88
CA LEU A 70 1.17 8.80 4.69
C LEU A 70 1.13 8.46 3.20
N LEU A 71 1.50 7.22 2.86
CA LEU A 71 1.41 6.70 1.50
C LEU A 71 0.39 5.58 1.55
N GLY A 72 -0.87 5.89 1.24
CA GLY A 72 -1.91 4.87 1.24
C GLY A 72 -1.47 3.67 0.43
N PHE A 73 -1.39 2.52 1.09
CA PHE A 73 -1.49 1.20 0.48
C PHE A 73 -2.34 0.42 1.45
N PHE A 74 -3.30 -0.30 0.89
CA PHE A 74 -4.31 -1.09 1.59
C PHE A 74 -4.33 -2.47 0.96
N PHE A 75 -4.64 -3.51 1.74
CA PHE A 75 -4.87 -4.86 1.21
C PHE A 75 -6.18 -5.37 1.78
#